data_AF-A0A257PEU7-F1
#
_entry.id   AF-A0A257PEU7-F1
#
_cell.length_a   1.000
_cell.length_b   1.000
_cell.length_c   1.000
_cell.angle_alpha   90.00
_cell.angle_beta   90.00
_cell.angle_gamma   90.00
#
_symmetry.space_group_name_H-M   'P 1'
#
loop_
_entity.id
_entity.type
_entity.pdbx_description
1 polymer ?
#
loop_
_entity_poly.entity_id
_entity_poly.type
_entity_poly.pdbx_seq_one_letter_code
_entity_poly.pdbx_strand_id
1 'polypeptide(L)' 'RIAVRGVRRDGMEQIKAMEKKHDISEDDERHWSEEIQKLTDAYIKRLDESLAEKEKDIRQV' A
#
# COMPACT_ATOMS: atom_id res chain seq x y z
N ARG A 1 -0.95 3.30 -10.05
CA ARG A 1 -1.95 3.37 -8.95
C ARG A 1 -2.82 2.11 -8.78
N ILE A 2 -3.39 1.48 -9.83
CA ILE A 2 -4.25 0.27 -9.68
C ILE A 2 -3.48 -0.90 -9.05
N ALA A 3 -2.27 -1.21 -9.54
CA ALA A 3 -1.46 -2.31 -9.03
C ALA A 3 -1.20 -2.21 -7.51
N VAL A 4 -0.83 -1.02 -7.02
CA VAL A 4 -0.60 -0.76 -5.58
C VAL A 4 -1.85 -1.06 -4.75
N ARG A 5 -3.03 -0.68 -5.24
CA ARG A 5 -4.31 -1.01 -4.56
C ARG A 5 -4.62 -2.51 -4.57
N GLY A 6 -4.22 -3.22 -5.62
CA GLY A 6 -4.33 -4.68 -5.70
C GLY A 6 -3.50 -5.35 -4.61
N VAL A 7 -2.21 -5.03 -4.55
CA VAL A 7 -1.30 -5.57 -3.53
C VAL A 7 -1.77 -5.25 -2.11
N ARG A 8 -2.27 -4.02 -1.86
CA ARG A 8 -2.86 -3.68 -0.56
C ARG A 8 -4.03 -4.60 -0.22
N ARG A 9 -4.98 -4.79 -1.15
CA ARG A 9 -6.13 -5.67 -0.90
C ARG A 9 -5.67 -7.09 -0.57
N ASP A 10 -4.76 -7.64 -1.37
CA ASP A 10 -4.27 -9.00 -1.19
C ASP A 10 -3.53 -9.15 0.16
N GLY A 11 -2.77 -8.13 0.59
CA GLY A 11 -2.14 -8.09 1.91
C GLY A 11 -3.14 -8.03 3.06
N MET A 12 -4.18 -7.19 2.96
CA MET A 12 -5.24 -7.10 3.98
C MET A 12 -6.06 -8.40 4.07
N GLU A 13 -6.33 -9.05 2.95
CA GLU A 13 -6.99 -10.36 2.91
C GLU A 13 -6.15 -11.45 3.60
N GLN A 14 -4.83 -11.44 3.39
CA GLN A 14 -3.91 -12.36 4.07
C GLN A 14 -3.87 -12.13 5.58
N ILE A 15 -3.77 -10.87 6.04
CA ILE A 15 -3.79 -10.54 7.48
C ILE A 15 -5.08 -11.06 8.12
N LYS A 16 -6.24 -10.76 7.51
CA LYS A 16 -7.53 -11.22 8.02
C LYS A 16 -7.65 -12.75 8.02
N ALA A 17 -7.03 -13.43 7.07
CA ALA A 17 -7.00 -14.88 7.05
C ALA A 17 -6.10 -15.47 8.16
N MET A 18 -4.98 -14.83 8.47
CA MET A 18 -4.07 -15.23 9.56
C MET A 18 -4.71 -15.03 10.93
N GLU A 19 -5.41 -13.90 11.16
CA GLU A 19 -6.14 -13.63 12.41
C GLU A 19 -7.22 -14.70 12.65
N LYS A 20 -8.04 -15.01 11.63
CA LYS A 20 -9.07 -16.05 11.71
C LYS A 20 -8.54 -17.46 11.98
N LYS A 21 -7.30 -17.73 11.59
CA LYS A 21 -6.60 -18.99 11.87
C LYS A 21 -5.95 -19.01 13.25
N HIS A 22 -6.00 -17.88 13.97
CA HIS A 22 -5.28 -17.64 15.22
C HIS A 22 -3.75 -17.76 15.06
N ASP A 23 -3.23 -17.50 13.85
CA ASP A 23 -1.79 -17.45 13.58
C ASP A 23 -1.17 -16.13 14.11
N ILE A 24 -1.99 -15.10 14.29
CA ILE A 24 -1.64 -13.77 14.82
C ILE A 24 -2.69 -13.28 15.82
N SER A 25 -2.33 -12.35 16.70
CA SER A 25 -3.25 -11.70 17.63
C SER A 25 -4.06 -10.57 16.96
N GLU A 26 -5.12 -10.10 17.61
CA GLU A 26 -5.88 -8.92 17.15
C GLU A 26 -5.02 -7.64 17.17
N ASP A 27 -4.09 -7.54 18.13
CA ASP A 27 -3.16 -6.40 18.19
C ASP A 27 -2.16 -6.44 17.03
N ASP A 28 -1.66 -7.62 16.66
CA ASP A 28 -0.81 -7.81 15.48
C ASP A 28 -1.57 -7.52 14.18
N GLU A 29 -2.83 -7.97 14.06
CA GLU A 29 -3.69 -7.69 12.90
C GLU A 29 -3.84 -6.18 12.68
N ARG A 30 -4.14 -5.43 13.74
CA ARG A 30 -4.24 -3.97 13.70
C ARG A 30 -2.92 -3.32 13.32
N HIS A 31 -1.83 -3.72 13.97
CA HIS A 31 -0.51 -3.15 13.69
C HIS A 31 -0.09 -3.36 12.24
N TRP A 32 -0.20 -4.59 11.73
CA TRP A 32 0.21 -4.90 10.35
C TRP A 32 -0.70 -4.24 9.32
N SER A 33 -2.00 -4.13 9.61
CA SER A 33 -2.94 -3.38 8.76
C SER A 33 -2.55 -1.91 8.62
N GLU A 34 -2.15 -1.26 9.73
CA GLU A 34 -1.65 0.11 9.72
C GLU A 34 -0.36 0.24 8.90
N GLU A 35 0.60 -0.67 9.07
CA GLU A 35 1.86 -0.64 8.31
C GLU A 35 1.63 -0.85 6.81
N ILE A 36 0.75 -1.78 6.41
CA ILE A 36 0.36 -1.94 5.00
C ILE A 36 -0.25 -0.65 4.45
N GLN A 37 -1.10 0.02 5.22
CA GLN A 37 -1.73 1.26 4.79
C GLN A 37 -0.69 2.39 4.64
N LYS A 38 0.20 2.57 5.63
CA LYS A 38 1.31 3.55 5.56
C LYS A 38 2.20 3.32 4.34
N LEU A 39 2.58 2.07 4.07
CA LEU A 39 3.38 1.71 2.89
C LEU A 39 2.63 2.03 1.59
N THR A 40 1.35 1.68 1.52
CA THR A 40 0.50 1.98 0.34
C THR A 40 0.50 3.48 0.05
N ASP A 41 0.27 4.30 1.06
CA ASP A 41 0.20 5.76 0.92
C ASP A 41 1.54 6.35 0.50
N ALA A 42 2.64 5.86 1.08
CA ALA A 42 4.00 6.27 0.70
C ALA A 42 4.28 5.97 -0.78
N TYR A 43 3.93 4.78 -1.27
CA TYR A 43 4.16 4.41 -2.68
C TYR A 43 3.23 5.15 -3.65
N ILE A 44 1.99 5.44 -3.27
CA ILE A 44 1.11 6.31 -4.07
C ILE A 44 1.72 7.70 -4.20
N LYS A 45 2.19 8.29 -3.09
CA LYS A 45 2.84 9.60 -3.13
C LYS A 45 4.06 9.62 -4.03
N ARG A 46 4.94 8.62 -3.93
CA ARG A 46 6.13 8.49 -4.80
C ARG A 46 5.77 8.37 -6.28
N LEU A 47 4.71 7.62 -6.61
CA LEU A 47 4.21 7.54 -7.99
C LEU A 47 3.74 8.89 -8.51
N ASP A 48 3.06 9.66 -7.67
CA ASP A 48 2.52 10.97 -8.03
C ASP A 48 3.62 12.00 -8.24
N GLU A 49 4.63 12.01 -7.36
CA GLU A 49 5.83 12.85 -7.49
C GLU A 49 6.59 12.52 -8.79
N SER A 50 6.84 11.23 -9.04
CA SER A 50 7.55 10.80 -10.25
C SER A 50 6.78 11.11 -11.54
N LEU A 51 5.44 11.00 -11.51
CA LEU A 51 4.60 11.39 -12.64
C LEU A 51 4.69 12.90 -12.90
N ALA A 52 4.59 13.72 -11.85
CA ALA A 52 4.66 15.18 -11.97
C ALA A 52 6.03 15.65 -12.49
N GLU A 53 7.12 15.05 -12.01
CA GLU A 53 8.47 15.30 -12.52
C GLU A 53 8.54 14.97 -14.02
N LYS A 54 8.08 13.78 -14.42
CA LYS A 54 8.14 13.36 -15.82
C LYS A 54 7.27 14.23 -16.73
N GLU A 55 6.10 14.64 -16.27
CA GLU A 55 5.23 15.56 -17.01
C GLU A 55 5.88 16.93 -17.21
N LYS A 56 6.58 17.45 -16.20
CA LYS A 56 7.33 18.71 -16.30
C LYS A 56 8.46 18.58 -17.33
N ASP A 57 9.24 17.51 -17.27
CA ASP A 57 10.33 17.26 -18.22
C ASP A 57 9.82 17.24 -19.66
N ILE A 58 8.70 16.53 -19.92
CA ILE A 58 8.11 16.43 -21.26
C ILE A 58 7.62 17.81 -21.77
N ARG A 59 7.09 18.66 -20.89
CA ARG A 59 6.57 20.00 -21.25
C ARG A 59 7.65 21.07 -21.42
N GLN A 60 8.86 20.82 -20.91
CA GLN A 60 10.00 21.73 -21.04
C GLN A 60 10.84 21.48 -22.31
N VAL A 61 10.38 20.59 -23.20
CA VAL A 61 10.95 20.34 -24.54
C VAL A 61 10.22 21.16 -25.60
#